data_AF-W8JQJ8-F1
#
_entry.id   AF-W8JQJ8-F1
#
_cell.length_a   1.000
_cell.length_b   1.000
_cell.length_c   1.000
_cell.angle_alpha   90.00
_cell.angle_beta   90.00
_cell.angle_gamma   90.00
#
_symmetry.space_group_name_H-M   'P 1'
#
loop_
_entity.id
_entity.type
_entity.pdbx_description
1 polymer ?
#
loop_
_entity_poly.entity_id
_entity_poly.type
_entity_poly.pdbx_seq_one_letter_code
_entity_poly.pdbx_strand_id
1 'polypeptide(L)'
;MQKYFPPTTVSIFPDLSKTLTKILQTTDIIVSALGIPLFVKGHMLSPHTAVIDPGLSYIEVDNNTKYTPLGDFECNTAVTRCREISPIS
;
A
#
# COMPACT_ATOMS: atom_id res chain seq x y z
N MET A 1 -30.87 -10.44 12.73
CA MET A 1 -30.96 -9.49 11.61
C MET A 1 -29.64 -9.57 10.86
N GLN A 2 -29.62 -10.08 9.63
CA GLN A 2 -28.39 -10.20 8.84
C GLN A 2 -28.06 -8.82 8.26
N LYS A 3 -26.88 -8.27 8.58
CA LYS A 3 -26.44 -6.98 8.03
C LYS A 3 -26.26 -7.13 6.52
N TYR A 4 -27.01 -6.35 5.75
CA TYR A 4 -26.79 -6.21 4.32
C TYR A 4 -25.58 -5.30 4.08
N PHE A 5 -24.61 -5.80 3.32
CA PHE A 5 -23.47 -5.00 2.86
C PHE A 5 -23.59 -4.83 1.35
N PRO A 6 -23.46 -3.60 0.82
CA PRO A 6 -23.47 -3.37 -0.62
C PRO A 6 -22.27 -4.05 -1.29
N PRO A 7 -22.39 -4.42 -2.58
CA PRO A 7 -21.28 -5.02 -3.33
C PRO A 7 -20.11 -4.03 -3.50
N THR A 8 -18.89 -4.55 -3.56
CA THR A 8 -17.66 -3.77 -3.78
C THR A 8 -17.14 -4.01 -5.19
N THR A 9 -16.65 -2.95 -5.86
CA THR A 9 -15.94 -3.06 -7.14
C THR A 9 -14.48 -3.40 -6.89
N VAL A 10 -13.97 -4.42 -7.58
CA VAL A 10 -12.59 -4.89 -7.44
C VAL A 10 -11.84 -4.73 -8.76
N SER A 11 -10.66 -4.13 -8.71
CA SER A 11 -9.71 -4.07 -9.83
C SER A 11 -8.41 -4.75 -9.41
N ILE A 12 -7.86 -5.61 -10.27
CA ILE A 12 -6.64 -6.37 -10.01
C ILE A 12 -5.58 -5.95 -11.03
N PHE A 13 -4.40 -5.61 -10.54
CA PHE A 13 -3.26 -5.20 -11.37
C PHE A 13 -2.13 -6.22 -11.19
N PRO A 14 -1.86 -7.08 -12.18
CA PRO A 14 -0.76 -8.03 -12.13
C PRO A 14 0.60 -7.38 -12.44
N ASP A 15 0.59 -6.19 -13.04
CA ASP A 15 1.79 -5.47 -13.46
C ASP A 15 1.77 -3.99 -13.06
N LEU A 16 2.94 -3.36 -13.26
CA LEU A 16 3.18 -1.96 -12.99
C LEU A 16 2.66 -1.10 -14.15
N SER A 17 1.35 -0.82 -14.14
CA SER A 17 0.71 0.04 -15.14
C SER A 17 1.07 1.53 -14.98
N LYS A 18 1.31 2.23 -16.09
CA LYS A 18 1.56 3.69 -16.12
C LYS A 18 0.39 4.52 -15.57
N THR A 19 -0.81 3.94 -15.49
CA THR A 19 -2.03 4.64 -15.04
C THR A 19 -2.33 4.40 -13.56
N LEU A 20 -1.52 3.59 -12.87
CA LEU A 20 -1.79 3.11 -11.52
C LEU A 20 -2.04 4.26 -10.53
N THR A 21 -1.22 5.33 -10.56
CA THR A 21 -1.39 6.49 -9.68
C THR A 21 -2.79 7.10 -9.73
N LYS A 22 -3.37 7.27 -10.93
CA LYS A 22 -4.71 7.86 -11.07
C LYS A 22 -5.80 6.96 -10.50
N ILE A 23 -5.63 5.65 -10.63
CA ILE A 23 -6.57 4.66 -10.11
C ILE A 23 -6.50 4.62 -8.58
N LEU A 24 -5.28 4.57 -8.02
CA LEU A 24 -5.09 4.54 -6.57
C LEU A 24 -5.63 5.82 -5.90
N GLN A 25 -5.51 6.97 -6.56
CA GLN A 25 -6.09 8.23 -6.09
C GLN A 25 -7.63 8.23 -6.03
N THR A 26 -8.31 7.31 -6.72
CA THR A 26 -9.77 7.18 -6.65
C THR A 26 -10.22 5.97 -5.84
N THR A 27 -9.27 5.23 -5.25
CA THR A 27 -9.55 3.93 -4.62
C THR A 27 -9.76 4.06 -3.12
N ASP A 28 -10.82 3.45 -2.61
CA ASP A 28 -11.16 3.45 -1.18
C ASP A 28 -10.32 2.47 -0.36
N ILE A 29 -9.95 1.32 -0.93
CA ILE A 29 -9.16 0.29 -0.26
C ILE A 29 -8.08 -0.20 -1.21
N ILE A 30 -6.82 -0.08 -0.80
CA ILE A 30 -5.66 -0.57 -1.56
C ILE A 30 -5.01 -1.71 -0.78
N VAL A 31 -4.83 -2.84 -1.46
CA VAL A 31 -4.00 -3.96 -0.99
C VAL A 31 -2.80 -4.08 -1.93
N SER A 32 -1.58 -3.93 -1.43
CA SER A 32 -0.36 -4.08 -2.23
C SER A 32 0.42 -5.32 -1.81
N ALA A 33 0.61 -6.26 -2.73
CA ALA A 33 1.37 -7.49 -2.51
C ALA A 33 2.41 -7.64 -3.63
N LEU A 34 3.16 -6.57 -3.89
CA LEU A 34 4.13 -6.45 -4.97
C LEU A 34 5.48 -7.07 -4.59
N GLY A 35 5.86 -7.00 -3.31
CA GLY A 35 7.22 -7.35 -2.89
C GLY A 35 8.27 -6.38 -3.44
N ILE A 36 7.88 -5.12 -3.62
CA ILE A 36 8.76 -4.05 -4.11
C ILE A 36 8.77 -2.97 -3.02
N PRO A 37 9.89 -2.82 -2.28
CA PRO A 37 9.95 -1.95 -1.11
C PRO A 37 9.63 -0.50 -1.48
N LEU A 38 8.78 0.13 -0.69
CA LEU A 38 8.44 1.55 -0.79
C LEU A 38 7.88 1.97 -2.17
N PHE A 39 7.33 1.05 -2.95
CA PHE A 39 6.79 1.32 -4.27
C PHE A 39 5.65 2.34 -4.24
N VAL A 40 4.64 2.13 -3.38
CA VAL A 40 3.47 3.01 -3.31
C VAL A 40 3.81 4.24 -2.46
N LYS A 41 3.75 5.40 -3.10
CA LYS A 41 4.10 6.70 -2.51
C LYS A 41 2.86 7.42 -1.99
N GLY A 42 3.02 8.29 -0.99
CA GLY A 42 1.92 9.08 -0.44
C GLY A 42 1.12 9.84 -1.51
N HIS A 43 1.76 10.44 -2.52
CA HIS A 43 1.06 11.16 -3.59
C HIS A 43 0.13 10.28 -4.45
N MET A 44 0.29 8.96 -4.39
CA MET A 44 -0.56 7.97 -5.07
C MET A 44 -1.84 7.66 -4.26
N LEU A 45 -1.94 8.14 -3.02
CA LEU A 45 -3.04 7.88 -2.10
C LEU A 45 -3.96 9.09 -1.95
N SER A 46 -5.19 8.80 -1.52
CA SER A 46 -6.20 9.80 -1.19
C SER A 46 -6.56 9.77 0.30
N PRO A 47 -7.04 10.90 0.87
CA PRO A 47 -7.40 11.01 2.29
C PRO A 47 -8.43 9.99 2.79
N HIS A 48 -9.29 9.47 1.91
CA HIS A 48 -10.31 8.48 2.25
C HIS A 48 -9.82 7.03 2.17
N THR A 49 -8.65 6.81 1.57
CA THR A 49 -8.13 5.47 1.26
C THR A 49 -7.67 4.76 2.52
N ALA A 50 -8.08 3.49 2.70
CA ALA A 50 -7.48 2.56 3.65
C ALA A 50 -6.44 1.69 2.93
N VAL A 51 -5.30 1.46 3.58
CA VAL A 51 -4.16 0.73 3.03
C VAL A 51 -3.89 -0.55 3.82
N ILE A 52 -3.71 -1.65 3.08
CA ILE A 52 -3.28 -2.95 3.59
C ILE A 52 -1.99 -3.34 2.87
N ASP A 53 -0.91 -3.49 3.65
CA ASP A 53 0.45 -3.77 3.20
C ASP A 53 0.90 -5.14 3.73
N PRO A 54 0.58 -6.24 3.02
CA PRO A 54 1.19 -7.53 3.25
C PRO A 54 2.64 -7.64 2.73
N GLY A 55 3.17 -6.62 2.05
CA GLY A 55 4.51 -6.63 1.48
C GLY A 55 5.59 -6.67 2.57
N LEU A 56 6.62 -7.48 2.39
CA LEU A 56 7.77 -7.54 3.29
C LEU A 56 9.05 -7.76 2.50
N SER A 57 9.92 -6.75 2.52
CA SER A 57 11.22 -6.75 1.87
C SER A 57 12.31 -6.42 2.88
N TYR A 58 13.42 -7.15 2.85
CA TYR A 58 14.57 -6.91 3.73
C TYR A 58 15.67 -6.21 2.96
N ILE A 59 15.98 -4.97 3.35
CA ILE A 59 17.03 -4.17 2.70
C ILE A 59 18.25 -4.09 3.60
N GLU A 60 19.42 -4.35 3.04
CA GLU A 60 20.70 -4.28 3.73
C GLU A 60 21.03 -2.82 4.08
N VAL A 61 21.52 -2.59 5.31
CA VAL A 61 21.93 -1.28 5.77
C VAL A 61 23.41 -1.30 6.15
N ASP A 62 24.18 -0.36 5.60
CA ASP A 62 25.56 -0.05 5.98
C ASP A 62 26.55 -1.23 5.98
N ASN A 63 26.56 -2.07 4.94
CA ASN A 63 27.48 -3.22 4.76
C ASN A 63 27.62 -4.13 6.00
N ASN A 64 26.62 -4.11 6.87
CA ASN A 64 26.55 -4.89 8.09
C ASN A 64 25.44 -5.93 7.93
N THR A 65 25.49 -6.99 8.74
CA THR A 65 24.49 -8.08 8.78
C THR A 65 23.08 -7.64 9.22
N LYS A 66 22.79 -6.34 9.25
CA LYS A 66 21.51 -5.77 9.68
C LYS A 66 20.65 -5.49 8.45
N TYR A 67 19.43 -6.02 8.49
CA TYR A 67 18.41 -5.76 7.49
C TYR A 67 17.31 -4.89 8.10
N THR A 68 16.78 -3.98 7.30
CA THR A 68 15.57 -3.22 7.64
C THR A 68 14.38 -3.83 6.92
N PRO A 69 13.33 -4.25 7.65
CA PRO A 69 12.07 -4.67 7.04
C PRO A 69 11.34 -3.44 6.50
N LEU A 70 10.96 -3.48 5.23
CA LEU A 70 10.18 -2.45 4.55
C LEU A 70 8.98 -3.10 3.86
N GLY A 71 7.84 -2.39 3.91
CA GLY A 71 6.64 -2.75 3.18
C GLY A 71 6.64 -2.23 1.74
N ASP A 72 5.55 -2.51 1.02
CA ASP A 72 5.35 -1.99 -0.33
C ASP A 72 5.01 -0.49 -0.32
N PHE A 73 4.61 0.08 0.83
CA PHE A 73 4.28 1.50 0.96
C PHE A 73 5.39 2.30 1.65
N GLU A 74 5.61 3.53 1.18
CA GLU A 74 6.44 4.50 1.89
C GLU A 74 5.68 5.09 3.09
N CYS A 75 5.70 4.36 4.22
CA CYS A 75 4.94 4.69 5.43
C CYS A 75 5.04 6.15 5.88
N ASN A 76 6.24 6.75 5.84
CA ASN A 76 6.47 8.15 6.23
C ASN A 76 5.57 9.13 5.48
N THR A 77 5.34 8.87 4.19
CA THR A 77 4.47 9.73 3.36
C THR A 77 3.03 9.23 3.36
N ALA A 78 2.82 7.92 3.37
CA ALA A 78 1.49 7.31 3.33
C ALA A 78 0.65 7.66 4.57
N VAL A 79 1.24 7.61 5.77
CA VAL A 79 0.52 7.85 7.04
C VAL A 79 -0.06 9.27 7.13
N THR A 80 0.56 10.25 6.44
CA THR A 80 0.07 11.63 6.44
C THR A 80 -1.05 11.87 5.41
N ARG A 81 -1.32 10.89 4.55
CA ARG A 81 -2.13 11.08 3.34
C ARG A 81 -3.31 10.13 3.22
N CYS A 82 -3.23 8.92 3.77
CA CYS A 82 -4.33 7.95 3.76
C CYS A 82 -5.12 8.00 5.09
N ARG A 83 -6.29 7.36 5.11
CA ARG A 83 -7.14 7.30 6.30
C ARG A 83 -6.56 6.40 7.37
N GLU A 84 -6.14 5.20 6.97
CA GLU A 84 -5.62 4.13 7.81
C GLU A 84 -4.59 3.33 7.01
N ILE A 85 -3.55 2.83 7.69
CA ILE A 85 -2.50 1.99 7.10
C ILE A 85 -2.14 0.87 8.08
N SER A 86 -1.99 -0.36 7.57
CA SER A 86 -1.46 -1.47 8.36
C SER A 86 0.03 -1.26 8.67
N PRO A 87 0.48 -1.45 9.91
CA PRO A 87 1.90 -1.46 10.22
C PRO A 87 2.58 -2.68 9.58
N ILE A 88 3.86 -2.55 9.26
CA ILE A 88 4.73 -3.70 8.97
C ILE A 88 5.24 -4.25 10.31
N SER A 89 5.08 -5.56 10.48
CA SER A 89 5.51 -6.32 11.66
C SER A 89 6.80 -7.10 11.41
#